data_AF-A0A2S8WWQ9-F1
#
_entry.id   AF-A0A2S8WWQ9-F1
#
_cell.length_a   1.000
_cell.length_b   1.000
_cell.length_c   1.000
_cell.angle_alpha   90.00
_cell.angle_beta   90.00
_cell.angle_gamma   90.00
#
_symmetry.space_group_name_H-M   'P 1'
#
loop_
_entity.id
_entity.type
_entity.pdbx_description
1 polymer ?
#
loop_
_entity_poly.entity_id
_entity_poly.type
_entity_poly.pdbx_seq_one_letter_code
_entity_poly.pdbx_strand_id
1 'polypeptide(L)'
;MNSLMKLLGPAITIAAGFVGGKIVDKVWIGFTGKQPPKHGNKEAQAEATMRQAIGFAVLSAVTAAIIQVLTDRGAQKAITKFAKNS
;
A
#
# COMPACT_ATOMS: atom_id res chain seq x y z
N MET A 1 -18.83 21.47 12.14
CA MET A 1 -17.63 20.93 11.44
C MET A 1 -18.10 20.30 10.14
N ASN A 2 -17.67 20.85 8.99
CA ASN A 2 -18.17 20.48 7.66
C ASN A 2 -18.00 18.98 7.36
N SER A 3 -19.10 18.30 7.03
CA SER A 3 -19.13 16.87 6.62
C SER A 3 -18.16 16.55 5.47
N LEU A 4 -17.80 17.55 4.66
CA LEU A 4 -16.80 17.44 3.60
C LEU A 4 -15.41 17.02 4.14
N MET A 5 -14.96 17.59 5.27
CA MET A 5 -13.65 17.24 5.85
C MET A 5 -13.62 15.82 6.42
N LYS A 6 -14.77 15.29 6.87
CA LYS A 6 -14.90 13.90 7.32
C LYS A 6 -14.81 12.88 6.18
N LEU A 7 -15.10 13.29 4.94
CA LEU A 7 -15.02 12.44 3.75
C LEU A 7 -13.66 12.54 3.03
N LEU A 8 -12.95 13.65 3.17
CA LEU A 8 -11.63 13.83 2.56
C LEU A 8 -10.59 12.83 3.08
N GLY A 9 -10.54 12.60 4.40
CA GLY A 9 -9.60 11.63 4.98
C GLY A 9 -9.76 10.21 4.41
N PRO A 10 -10.96 9.61 4.48
CA PRO A 10 -11.23 8.31 3.86
C PRO A 10 -10.98 8.29 2.34
N ALA A 11 -11.38 9.34 1.62
CA ALA A 11 -11.16 9.43 0.17
C ALA A 11 -9.67 9.41 -0.21
N ILE A 12 -8.84 10.14 0.53
CA ILE A 12 -7.38 10.16 0.33
C ILE A 12 -6.78 8.78 0.63
N THR A 13 -7.23 8.11 1.70
CA THR A 13 -6.78 6.74 2.03
C THR A 13 -7.12 5.74 0.92
N ILE A 14 -8.34 5.81 0.37
CA ILE A 14 -8.76 4.95 -0.75
C ILE A 14 -7.90 5.23 -2.00
N ALA A 15 -7.68 6.50 -2.32
CA ALA A 15 -6.84 6.90 -3.45
C ALA A 15 -5.39 6.42 -3.28
N ALA A 16 -4.82 6.55 -2.08
CA ALA A 16 -3.48 6.06 -1.75
C ALA A 16 -3.40 4.54 -1.87
N GLY A 17 -4.40 3.80 -1.40
CA GLY A 17 -4.49 2.34 -1.56
C GLY A 17 -4.57 1.91 -3.03
N PHE A 18 -5.33 2.64 -3.85
CA PHE A 18 -5.44 2.35 -5.29
C PHE A 18 -4.11 2.58 -6.03
N VAL A 19 -3.43 3.69 -5.76
CA VAL A 19 -2.12 3.99 -6.35
C VAL A 19 -1.06 3.01 -5.86
N GLY A 20 -1.04 2.71 -4.56
CA GLY A 20 -0.15 1.70 -3.97
C GLY A 20 -0.31 0.33 -4.63
N GLY A 21 -1.56 -0.12 -4.81
CA GLY A 21 -1.87 -1.38 -5.50
C GLY A 21 -1.34 -1.41 -6.94
N LYS A 22 -1.51 -0.33 -7.70
CA LYS A 22 -0.99 -0.21 -9.08
C LYS A 22 0.54 -0.29 -9.14
N ILE A 23 1.24 0.32 -8.17
CA ILE A 23 2.71 0.28 -8.12
C ILE A 23 3.18 -1.14 -7.83
N VAL A 24 2.61 -1.80 -6.83
CA VAL A 24 2.94 -3.20 -6.49
C VAL A 24 2.68 -4.12 -7.69
N ASP A 25 1.55 -3.95 -8.36
CA ASP A 25 1.21 -4.72 -9.56
C ASP A 25 2.23 -4.52 -10.69
N LYS A 26 2.62 -3.27 -10.97
CA LYS A 26 3.60 -2.92 -12.02
C LYS A 26 4.98 -3.49 -11.71
N VAL A 27 5.43 -3.36 -10.46
CA VAL A 27 6.71 -3.92 -10.01
C VAL A 27 6.69 -5.44 -10.12
N TRP A 28 5.58 -6.08 -9.72
CA TRP A 28 5.43 -7.52 -9.81
C TRP A 28 5.50 -8.04 -11.25
N ILE A 29 4.73 -7.43 -12.16
CA ILE A 29 4.73 -7.80 -13.59
C ILE A 29 6.11 -7.56 -14.19
N GLY A 30 6.79 -6.46 -13.84
CA GLY A 30 8.14 -6.18 -14.31
C GLY A 30 9.17 -7.23 -13.88
N PHE A 31 9.07 -7.75 -12.66
CA PHE A 31 9.99 -8.77 -12.15
C PHE A 31 9.65 -10.20 -12.59
N THR A 32 8.36 -10.55 -12.65
CA THR A 32 7.92 -11.94 -12.87
C THR A 32 7.35 -12.22 -14.24
N GLY A 33 7.00 -11.18 -15.01
CA GLY A 33 6.33 -11.31 -16.31
C GLY A 33 4.91 -11.88 -16.24
N LYS A 34 4.37 -12.14 -15.04
CA LYS A 34 3.07 -12.78 -14.82
C LYS A 34 2.14 -11.88 -14.01
N GLN A 35 0.84 -12.14 -14.14
CA GLN A 35 -0.15 -11.41 -13.35
C GLN A 35 0.06 -11.68 -11.84
N PRO A 36 -0.10 -10.65 -10.99
CA PRO A 36 0.06 -10.82 -9.54
C PRO A 36 -1.03 -11.74 -8.97
N PRO A 37 -0.66 -12.74 -8.13
CA PRO A 37 -1.60 -13.61 -7.45
C PRO A 37 -2.23 -12.89 -6.25
N LYS A 38 -2.99 -11.84 -6.54
CA LYS A 38 -3.69 -11.04 -5.53
C LYS A 38 -5.03 -11.69 -5.17
N HIS A 39 -5.48 -11.47 -3.93
CA HIS A 39 -6.73 -12.02 -3.39
C HIS A 39 -7.97 -11.77 -4.29
N GLY A 40 -7.95 -10.70 -5.09
CA GLY A 40 -9.03 -10.38 -6.03
C GLY A 40 -8.94 -11.07 -7.40
N ASN A 41 -7.86 -11.81 -7.69
CA ASN A 41 -7.67 -12.52 -8.96
C ASN A 41 -7.47 -14.01 -8.68
N LYS A 42 -8.61 -14.72 -8.56
CA LYS A 42 -8.65 -16.14 -8.19
C LYS A 42 -7.98 -17.05 -9.22
N GLU A 43 -8.03 -16.68 -10.51
CA GLU A 43 -7.36 -17.42 -11.58
C GLU A 43 -5.83 -17.32 -11.46
N ALA A 44 -5.30 -16.11 -11.26
CA ALA A 44 -3.87 -15.90 -11.04
C ALA A 44 -3.38 -16.52 -9.72
N GLN A 45 -4.23 -16.62 -8.69
CA GLN A 45 -3.90 -17.35 -7.46
C GLN A 45 -3.89 -18.87 -7.66
N ALA A 46 -4.82 -19.41 -8.44
CA ALA A 46 -4.91 -20.84 -8.70
C ALA A 46 -3.76 -21.34 -9.60
N GLU A 47 -3.33 -20.53 -10.57
CA GLU A 47 -2.16 -20.84 -11.41
C GLU A 47 -0.81 -20.51 -10.75
N ALA A 48 -0.80 -19.68 -9.70
CA ALA A 48 0.43 -19.31 -9.05
C ALA A 48 1.03 -20.46 -8.23
N THR A 49 2.29 -20.76 -8.50
CA THR A 49 3.05 -21.69 -7.67
C THR A 49 3.24 -21.11 -6.26
N MET A 50 3.35 -21.96 -5.24
CA MET A 50 3.58 -21.54 -3.84
C MET A 50 4.74 -20.53 -3.68
N ARG A 51 5.81 -20.67 -4.48
CA ARG A 51 6.93 -19.71 -4.53
C ARG A 51 6.51 -18.32 -5.01
N GLN A 52 5.62 -18.23 -5.99
CA GLN A 52 5.11 -16.96 -6.52
C GLN A 52 4.14 -16.31 -5.53
N ALA A 53 3.29 -17.09 -4.87
CA ALA A 53 2.40 -16.57 -3.83
C ALA A 53 3.21 -15.97 -2.66
N ILE A 54 4.24 -16.68 -2.19
CA ILE A 54 5.14 -16.17 -1.13
C ILE A 54 5.89 -14.92 -1.60
N GLY A 55 6.44 -14.92 -2.82
CA GLY A 55 7.13 -13.74 -3.36
C GLY A 55 6.23 -12.51 -3.42
N PHE A 56 4.97 -12.68 -3.80
CA PHE A 56 4.01 -11.57 -3.88
C PHE A 56 3.62 -11.07 -2.50
N ALA A 57 3.42 -11.99 -1.56
CA ALA A 57 3.16 -11.66 -0.16
C ALA A 57 4.32 -10.86 0.45
N VAL A 58 5.56 -11.28 0.21
CA VAL A 58 6.76 -10.55 0.67
C VAL A 58 6.84 -9.16 0.05
N LEU A 59 6.67 -9.04 -1.27
CA LEU A 59 6.70 -7.72 -1.92
C LEU A 59 5.61 -6.79 -1.39
N SER A 60 4.41 -7.33 -1.19
CA SER A 60 3.28 -6.59 -0.63
C SER A 60 3.56 -6.16 0.81
N ALA A 61 4.11 -7.05 1.64
CA ALA A 61 4.48 -6.77 3.02
C ALA A 61 5.60 -5.71 3.12
N VAL A 62 6.61 -5.79 2.26
CA VAL A 62 7.68 -4.77 2.18
C VAL A 62 7.09 -3.41 1.82
N THR A 63 6.20 -3.35 0.83
CA THR A 63 5.55 -2.10 0.43
C THR A 63 4.70 -1.51 1.57
N ALA A 64 3.92 -2.35 2.25
CA ALA A 64 3.14 -1.95 3.41
C ALA A 64 4.03 -1.41 4.54
N ALA A 65 5.13 -2.10 4.84
CA ALA A 65 6.09 -1.68 5.86
C ALA A 65 6.73 -0.32 5.52
N ILE A 66 7.08 -0.06 4.25
CA ILE A 66 7.60 1.24 3.81
C ILE A 66 6.56 2.34 4.05
N ILE A 67 5.30 2.12 3.65
CA ILE A 67 4.22 3.09 3.87
C ILE A 67 4.02 3.33 5.37
N GLN A 68 4.05 2.28 6.18
CA GLN A 68 3.88 2.35 7.63
C GLN A 68 5.01 3.16 8.27
N VAL A 69 6.27 2.89 7.92
CA VAL A 69 7.43 3.64 8.40
C VAL A 69 7.38 5.11 7.95
N LEU A 70 7.00 5.38 6.71
CA LEU A 70 6.84 6.76 6.22
C LEU A 70 5.71 7.49 6.94
N THR A 71 4.62 6.79 7.23
CA THR A 71 3.48 7.32 7.98
C THR A 71 3.86 7.61 9.42
N ASP A 72 4.50 6.66 10.11
CA ASP A 72 4.93 6.81 11.51
C ASP A 72 5.98 7.92 11.64
N ARG A 73 6.99 7.95 10.75
CA ARG A 73 8.01 9.00 10.74
C ARG A 73 7.45 10.36 10.34
N GLY A 74 6.50 10.40 9.40
CA GLY A 74 5.82 11.61 8.97
C GLY A 74 4.95 12.17 10.10
N ALA A 75 4.20 11.31 10.78
CA ALA A 75 3.41 11.64 11.95
C ALA A 75 4.29 12.14 13.08
N GLN A 76 5.39 11.45 13.40
CA GLN A 76 6.35 11.92 14.41
C GLN A 76 6.97 13.27 14.04
N LYS A 77 7.42 13.47 12.80
CA LYS A 77 7.92 14.79 12.36
C LYS A 77 6.88 15.89 12.49
N ALA A 78 5.61 15.60 12.15
CA ALA A 78 4.52 16.56 12.29
C ALA A 78 4.24 16.87 13.77
N ILE A 79 4.21 15.86 14.63
CA ILE A 79 4.05 16.00 16.09
C ILE A 79 5.20 16.82 16.67
N THR A 80 6.47 16.51 16.35
CA THR A 80 7.63 17.29 16.83
C THR A 80 7.61 18.72 16.31
N LYS A 81 7.15 18.95 15.07
CA LYS A 81 7.03 20.30 14.51
C LYS A 81 5.89 21.09 15.16
N PHE A 82 4.79 20.45 15.53
CA PHE A 82 3.71 21.05 16.31
C PHE A 82 4.13 21.34 17.76
N ALA A 83 4.81 20.39 18.41
CA ALA A 83 5.30 20.53 19.78
C ALA A 83 6.41 21.59 19.92
N LYS A 84 7.17 21.86 18.85
CA LYS A 84 8.18 22.93 18.82
C LYS A 84 7.60 24.32 18.55
N ASN A 85 6.34 24.41 18.11
CA ASN A 85 5.65 25.65 17.75
C ASN A 85 4.50 26.00 18.72
N SER A 86 4.39 25.28 19.85
CA SER A 86 3.53 25.58 21.00
C SER A 86 4.39 25.85 22.22
#